data_AF-A0A2J1DU65-F1
#
_entry.id   AF-A0A2J1DU65-F1
#
_cell.length_a   1.000
_cell.length_b   1.000
_cell.length_c   1.000
_cell.angle_alpha   90.00
_cell.angle_beta   90.00
_cell.angle_gamma   90.00
#
_symmetry.space_group_name_H-M   'P 1'
#
loop_
_entity.id
_entity.type
_entity.pdbx_description
1 polymer ?
#
loop_
_entity_poly.entity_id
_entity_poly.type
_entity_poly.pdbx_seq_one_letter_code
_entity_poly.pdbx_strand_id
1 'polypeptide(L)' 'MADKFYYGGQAVLEGVMMRGQKNLVTAVRNPDGEITTEIRPLHSLYT' A
#
# COMPACT_ATOMS: atom_id res chain seq x y z
N MET A 1 21.38 -11.06 11.27
CA MET A 1 20.19 -10.46 11.90
C MET A 1 19.34 -9.94 10.74
N ALA A 2 18.08 -10.36 10.61
CA ALA A 2 17.26 -9.85 9.51
C ALA A 2 17.03 -8.35 9.74
N ASP A 3 17.42 -7.51 8.78
CA ASP A 3 17.20 -6.07 8.89
C ASP A 3 15.72 -5.78 9.09
N LYS A 4 15.41 -4.93 10.06
CA LYS A 4 14.04 -4.60 10.43
C LYS A 4 13.40 -3.82 9.29
N PHE A 5 12.41 -4.41 8.63
CA PHE A 5 11.62 -3.72 7.60
C PHE A 5 10.66 -2.72 8.26
N TYR A 6 10.67 -1.48 7.77
CA TYR A 6 9.75 -0.44 8.23
C TYR A 6 8.61 -0.30 7.23
N TYR A 7 7.38 -0.36 7.74
CA TYR A 7 6.18 -0.07 6.97
C TYR A 7 5.97 1.43 6.89
N GLY A 8 5.54 1.91 5.72
CA GLY A 8 5.31 3.33 5.48
C GLY A 8 4.43 3.52 4.26
N GLY A 9 3.94 4.73 4.08
CA GLY A 9 2.91 5.01 3.09
C GLY A 9 2.80 6.47 2.73
N GLN A 10 1.80 6.77 1.91
CA GLN A 10 1.46 8.12 1.48
C GLN A 10 -0.04 8.33 1.64
N ALA A 11 -0.43 9.53 2.05
CA ALA A 11 -1.81 9.96 1.93
C ALA A 11 -2.15 10.15 0.45
N VAL A 12 -3.35 9.72 0.05
CA VAL A 12 -3.92 9.98 -1.28
C VAL A 12 -5.28 10.65 -1.09
N LEU A 13 -5.89 11.17 -2.17
CA LEU A 13 -7.08 12.05 -2.09
C LEU A 13 -8.16 11.55 -1.12
N GLU A 14 -8.67 10.34 -1.34
CA GLU A 14 -9.77 9.76 -0.55
C GLU A 14 -9.32 8.48 0.16
N GLY A 15 -8.05 8.44 0.60
CA GLY A 15 -7.52 7.23 1.22
C GLY A 15 -6.03 7.23 1.51
N VAL A 16 -5.44 6.04 1.54
CA VAL A 16 -4.04 5.82 1.87
C VAL A 16 -3.40 4.79 0.94
N MET A 17 -2.11 4.98 0.68
CA MET A 17 -1.25 3.96 0.09
C MET A 17 -0.24 3.50 1.13
N MET A 18 -0.09 2.19 1.31
CA MET A 18 0.86 1.56 2.22
C MET A 18 1.82 0.66 1.43
N ARG A 19 3.12 0.83 1.66
CA ARG A 19 4.19 -0.03 1.15
C ARG A 19 4.58 -1.06 2.21
N GLY A 20 4.35 -2.32 1.89
CA GLY A 20 4.92 -3.46 2.60
C GLY A 20 6.19 -3.97 1.94
N GLN A 21 6.75 -5.05 2.50
CA GLN A 21 7.99 -5.63 2.00
C GLN A 21 7.87 -6.21 0.59
N LYS A 22 6.70 -6.74 0.24
CA LYS A 22 6.45 -7.42 -1.04
C LYS A 22 5.35 -6.81 -1.88
N ASN A 23 4.52 -5.95 -1.29
CA ASN A 23 3.33 -5.41 -1.94
C ASN A 23 3.18 -3.93 -1.63
N LEU A 24 2.58 -3.22 -2.58
CA LEU A 24 2.03 -1.89 -2.41
C LEU A 24 0.50 -2.02 -2.40
N VAL A 25 -0.14 -1.44 -1.39
CA VAL A 25 -1.59 -1.50 -1.20
C VAL A 25 -2.16 -0.10 -1.18
N THR A 26 -3.17 0.15 -2.00
CA THR A 26 -3.90 1.41 -1.99
C THR A 26 -5.33 1.14 -1.55
N ALA A 27 -5.82 1.87 -0.56
CA ALA A 27 -7.19 1.80 -0.09
C ALA A 27 -7.83 3.17 -0.29
N VAL A 28 -8.96 3.23 -0.98
CA VAL A 28 -9.69 4.49 -1.25
C VAL A 28 -11.18 4.32 -0.99
N ARG A 29 -11.84 5.37 -0.54
CA ARG A 29 -13.29 5.45 -0.48
C ARG A 29 -13.85 5.70 -1.89
N ASN A 30 -14.76 4.84 -2.35
CA ASN A 30 -15.47 5.04 -3.61
C ASN A 30 -16.67 6.01 -3.41
N PRO A 31 -17.32 6.49 -4.48
CA PRO A 31 -18.48 7.38 -4.37
C PRO A 31 -19.67 6.78 -3.60
N ASP A 32 -19.80 5.45 -3.59
CA ASP A 32 -20.83 4.72 -2.83
C ASP A 32 -20.52 4.66 -1.31
N GLY A 33 -19.37 5.19 -0.90
CA GLY A 33 -18.94 5.29 0.50
C GLY A 33 -18.17 4.07 1.02
N GLU A 34 -18.03 3.02 0.20
CA GLU A 34 -17.28 1.81 0.52
C GLU A 34 -15.78 2.00 0.31
N ILE A 35 -14.97 1.19 1.00
CA ILE A 35 -13.52 1.19 0.82
C ILE A 35 -13.17 0.12 -0.21
N THR A 36 -12.62 0.55 -1.34
CA THR A 36 -12.03 -0.34 -2.33
C THR A 36 -10.52 -0.43 -2.11
N THR A 37 -9.96 -1.63 -2.21
CA THR A 37 -8.52 -1.87 -2.06
C THR A 37 -7.92 -2.45 -3.33
N GLU A 38 -6.76 -1.95 -3.69
CA GLU A 38 -5.92 -2.49 -4.76
C GLU A 38 -4.61 -2.97 -4.17
N ILE A 39 -4.20 -4.19 -4.51
CA ILE A 39 -2.95 -4.80 -4.08
C ILE A 39 -2.08 -5.03 -5.31
N ARG A 40 -0.86 -4.49 -5.30
CA ARG A 40 0.12 -4.70 -6.35
C ARG A 40 1.40 -5.32 -5.78
N PRO A 41 1.91 -6.41 -6.36
CA PRO A 41 3.23 -6.93 -5.98
C PRO A 41 4.31 -5.92 -6.38
N LEU A 42 5.31 -5.77 -5.52
CA LEU A 42 6.50 -5.00 -5.83
C LEU A 42 7.37 -5.80 -6.80
N HIS A 43 7.94 -5.09 -7.76
CA HIS A 43 8.90 -5.69 -8.68
C HIS A 43 10.13 -6.22 -7.92
N SER A 44 10.76 -7.28 -8.44
CA SER A 44 11.90 -7.96 -7.79
C SER A 44 13.10 -7.05 -7.50
N LEU A 45 13.19 -5.92 -8.19
CA LEU A 45 14.20 -4.88 -7.96
C LEU A 45 14.00 -4.12 -6.63
N TYR A 46 12.81 -4.20 -6.02
CA TYR A 46 12.42 -3.45 -4.83
C TYR A 46 12.11 -4.32 -3.61
N THR A 47 12.34 -5.63 -3.71
CA THR A 47 12.05 -6.66 -2.70
C THR A 47 13.30 -7.39 -2.24
#